data_AF-A0A1X0SC68-F1
#
_entry.id   AF-A0A1X0SC68-F1
#
_cell.length_a   1.000
_cell.length_b   1.000
_cell.length_c   1.000
_cell.angle_alpha   90.00
_cell.angle_beta   90.00
_cell.angle_gamma   90.00
#
_symmetry.space_group_name_H-M   'P 1'
#
loop_
_entity.id
_entity.type
_entity.pdbx_description
1 polymer ?
#
loop_
_entity_poly.entity_id
_entity_poly.type
_entity_poly.pdbx_seq_one_letter_code
_entity_poly.pdbx_strand_id
1 'polypeptide(L)'
;MVDNLQNRSLTTRIYVSFSSCASTPFSERDTTTSKSMIANLSNVSGDTQDMLHYLQSVDRDICLVSIDYAGLTSRSQELKRLIENNDKIKKNYN
;
A
#
# COMPACT_ATOMS: atom_id res chain seq x y z
N MET A 1 -9.98 11.63 -1.15
CA MET A 1 -8.79 11.19 -0.39
C MET A 1 -7.65 10.81 -1.33
N VAL A 2 -7.89 9.93 -2.30
CA VAL A 2 -6.92 9.48 -3.31
C VAL A 2 -6.27 10.65 -4.05
N ASP A 3 -7.06 11.56 -4.62
CA ASP A 3 -6.51 12.70 -5.38
C ASP A 3 -5.68 13.65 -4.51
N ASN A 4 -6.08 13.85 -3.25
CA ASN A 4 -5.29 14.65 -2.31
C ASN A 4 -3.96 13.98 -1.96
N LEU A 5 -3.94 12.64 -1.81
CA LEU A 5 -2.72 11.90 -1.57
C LEU A 5 -1.78 12.00 -2.77
N GLN A 6 -2.33 11.85 -3.99
CA GLN A 6 -1.58 11.99 -5.24
C GLN A 6 -0.93 13.38 -5.34
N ASN A 7 -1.74 14.43 -5.19
CA ASN A 7 -1.30 15.80 -5.38
C ASN A 7 -0.32 16.26 -4.30
N ARG A 8 -0.47 15.80 -3.05
CA ARG A 8 0.40 16.19 -1.94
C ARG A 8 1.68 15.36 -1.84
N SER A 9 1.63 14.09 -2.22
CA SER A 9 2.71 13.14 -1.94
C SER A 9 3.55 12.78 -3.16
N LEU A 10 3.20 13.32 -4.34
CA LEU A 10 3.88 13.06 -5.62
C LEU A 10 4.06 11.55 -5.89
N THR A 11 3.12 10.74 -5.42
CA THR A 11 3.18 9.28 -5.52
C THR A 11 2.80 8.82 -6.91
N THR A 12 3.65 7.98 -7.53
CA THR A 12 3.41 7.43 -8.87
C THR A 12 2.34 6.35 -8.90
N ARG A 13 2.13 5.65 -7.77
CA ARG A 13 1.18 4.56 -7.62
C ARG A 13 0.44 4.72 -6.30
N ILE A 14 -0.86 4.46 -6.31
CA ILE A 14 -1.73 4.59 -5.14
C ILE A 14 -2.46 3.28 -4.93
N TYR A 15 -2.41 2.74 -3.72
CA TYR A 15 -3.08 1.49 -3.37
C TYR A 15 -4.05 1.77 -2.23
N VAL A 16 -5.20 1.09 -2.23
CA VAL A 16 -6.26 1.30 -1.23
C VAL A 16 -6.74 -0.04 -0.67
N SER A 17 -6.84 -0.14 0.65
CA SER A 17 -7.52 -1.26 1.30
C SER A 17 -8.91 -0.81 1.72
N PHE A 18 -9.95 -1.56 1.34
CA PHE A 18 -11.34 -1.11 1.53
C PHE A 18 -12.21 -2.14 2.25
N SER A 19 -11.78 -3.40 2.36
CA SER A 19 -12.53 -4.46 3.04
C SER A 19 -11.78 -5.06 4.22
N SER A 20 -10.72 -4.40 4.69
CA SER A 20 -9.80 -4.96 5.67
C SER A 20 -9.50 -3.95 6.77
N CYS A 21 -9.38 -4.43 8.01
CA CYS A 21 -9.02 -3.59 9.13
C CYS A 21 -7.51 -3.33 9.15
N ALA A 22 -7.09 -2.21 9.73
CA ALA A 22 -5.67 -1.91 9.96
C ALA A 22 -4.96 -2.97 10.82
N SER A 23 -5.69 -3.76 11.60
CA SER A 23 -5.20 -4.88 12.41
C SER A 23 -5.09 -6.20 11.65
N THR A 24 -5.68 -6.30 10.45
CA THR A 24 -5.58 -7.48 9.59
C THR A 24 -4.16 -7.57 9.01
N PRO A 25 -3.50 -8.75 9.04
CA PRO A 25 -2.22 -9.00 8.36
C PRO A 25 -2.27 -8.62 6.89
N PHE A 26 -1.16 -8.11 6.34
CA PHE A 26 -1.13 -7.68 4.93
C PHE A 26 -1.50 -8.81 3.96
N SER A 27 -1.05 -10.04 4.23
CA SER A 27 -1.33 -11.22 3.40
C SER A 27 -2.80 -11.63 3.36
N GLU A 28 -3.61 -11.18 4.32
CA GLU A 28 -5.03 -11.53 4.43
C GLU A 28 -5.94 -10.41 3.91
N ARG A 29 -5.40 -9.21 3.72
CA ARG A 29 -6.19 -8.05 3.30
C ARG A 29 -6.67 -8.20 1.86
N ASP A 30 -7.90 -7.80 1.63
CA ASP A 30 -8.48 -7.65 0.31
C ASP A 30 -8.48 -8.95 -0.54
N THR A 31 -8.32 -10.12 0.11
CA THR A 31 -8.17 -11.44 -0.55
C THR A 31 -9.47 -11.97 -1.17
N THR A 32 -10.61 -11.58 -0.63
CA THR A 32 -11.95 -12.02 -1.08
C THR A 32 -12.70 -10.93 -1.84
N THR A 33 -12.01 -9.84 -2.15
CA THR A 33 -12.70 -8.59 -2.41
C THR A 33 -12.98 -8.38 -3.88
N SER A 34 -14.22 -7.99 -4.19
CA SER A 34 -14.61 -7.71 -5.57
C SER A 34 -13.87 -6.49 -6.08
N LYS A 35 -13.01 -6.68 -7.10
CA LYS A 35 -12.30 -5.58 -7.79
C LYS A 35 -13.24 -4.53 -8.39
N SER A 36 -14.55 -4.80 -8.50
CA SER A 36 -15.58 -3.84 -8.91
C SER A 36 -15.63 -2.59 -8.02
N MET A 37 -15.30 -2.71 -6.73
CA MET A 37 -15.27 -1.57 -5.80
C MET A 37 -14.09 -0.62 -6.08
N ILE A 38 -12.94 -1.16 -6.49
CA ILE A 38 -11.77 -0.38 -6.90
C ILE A 38 -11.99 0.24 -8.28
N ALA A 39 -12.72 -0.44 -9.18
CA ALA A 39 -12.97 0.04 -10.53
C ALA A 39 -13.70 1.41 -10.57
N ASN A 40 -14.43 1.75 -9.51
CA ASN A 40 -15.11 3.04 -9.37
C ASN A 40 -14.19 4.16 -8.84
N LEU A 41 -12.97 3.85 -8.42
CA LEU A 41 -11.99 4.81 -7.92
C LEU A 41 -11.01 5.20 -9.04
N SER A 42 -11.02 6.47 -9.44
CA SER A 42 -10.01 7.03 -10.32
C SER A 42 -8.65 7.07 -9.63
N ASN A 43 -7.57 6.96 -10.40
CA ASN A 43 -6.18 7.13 -9.92
C ASN A 43 -5.72 6.11 -8.87
N VAL A 44 -6.38 4.95 -8.78
CA VAL A 44 -5.96 3.83 -7.93
C VAL A 44 -5.29 2.76 -8.78
N SER A 45 -4.12 2.31 -8.33
CA SER A 45 -3.29 1.26 -8.95
C SER A 45 -3.63 -0.15 -8.50
N GLY A 46 -4.46 -0.30 -7.46
CA GLY A 46 -4.94 -1.59 -6.96
C GLY A 46 -5.21 -1.59 -5.46
N ASP A 47 -5.38 -2.78 -4.90
CA ASP A 47 -5.55 -3.02 -3.47
C ASP A 47 -4.23 -3.37 -2.76
N THR A 48 -4.34 -3.83 -1.49
CA THR A 48 -3.18 -4.29 -0.72
C THR A 48 -2.45 -5.45 -1.40
N GLN A 49 -3.16 -6.41 -2.01
CA GLN A 49 -2.51 -7.55 -2.68
C GLN A 49 -1.77 -7.09 -3.93
N ASP A 50 -2.37 -6.18 -4.71
CA ASP A 50 -1.71 -5.57 -5.86
C ASP A 50 -0.44 -4.78 -5.44
N MET A 51 -0.46 -4.11 -4.27
CA MET A 51 0.71 -3.45 -3.69
C MET A 51 1.83 -4.45 -3.33
N LEU A 52 1.48 -5.53 -2.62
CA LEU A 52 2.46 -6.55 -2.22
C LEU A 52 3.11 -7.21 -3.43
N HIS A 53 2.32 -7.55 -4.44
CA HIS A 53 2.82 -8.09 -5.70
C HIS A 53 3.74 -7.10 -6.42
N TYR A 54 3.39 -5.80 -6.42
CA TYR A 54 4.26 -4.78 -6.99
C TYR A 54 5.61 -4.67 -6.26
N LEU A 55 5.61 -4.67 -4.92
CA LEU A 55 6.84 -4.61 -4.12
C LEU A 55 7.75 -5.81 -4.36
N GLN A 56 7.19 -6.99 -4.62
CA GLN A 56 7.94 -8.22 -4.91
C GLN A 56 8.49 -8.28 -6.35
N SER A 57 7.88 -7.58 -7.29
CA SER A 57 8.20 -7.68 -8.73
C SER A 57 9.12 -6.59 -9.25
N VAL A 58 9.31 -5.53 -8.47
CA VAL A 58 10.01 -4.32 -8.90
C VAL A 58 11.51 -4.39 -8.57
N ASP A 59 12.35 -3.96 -9.50
CA ASP A 59 13.82 -3.92 -9.32
C ASP A 59 14.36 -2.49 -9.15
N ARG A 60 13.57 -1.58 -8.60
CA ARG A 60 13.97 -0.19 -8.35
C ARG A 60 13.60 0.23 -6.94
N ASP A 61 14.33 1.20 -6.41
CA ASP A 61 14.04 1.75 -5.09
C ASP A 61 12.63 2.36 -5.03
N ILE A 62 11.95 2.11 -3.93
CA ILE A 62 10.58 2.55 -3.65
C ILE A 62 10.57 3.32 -2.34
N CYS A 63 9.97 4.51 -2.37
CA CYS A 63 9.52 5.19 -1.17
C CYS A 63 8.06 4.85 -0.91
N LEU A 64 7.78 4.12 0.18
CA LEU A 64 6.42 3.87 0.62
C LEU A 64 5.92 5.06 1.46
N VAL A 65 4.83 5.68 1.03
CA VAL A 65 4.19 6.79 1.75
C VAL A 65 2.82 6.31 2.25
N SER A 66 2.56 6.47 3.55
CA SER A 66 1.25 6.27 4.14
C SER A 66 0.75 7.58 4.76
N ILE A 67 -0.58 7.73 4.86
CA ILE A 67 -1.19 8.92 5.47
C ILE A 67 -0.81 9.03 6.95
N ASP A 68 -0.88 7.91 7.63
CA ASP A 68 -0.47 7.71 9.02
C ASP A 68 -0.10 6.24 9.24
N TYR A 69 0.22 5.90 10.49
CA TYR A 69 0.53 4.52 10.86
C TYR A 69 -0.69 3.63 10.67
N ALA A 70 -1.85 3.99 11.23
CA ALA A 70 -3.07 3.19 11.17
C ALA A 70 -3.61 3.00 9.75
N GLY A 71 -3.36 3.94 8.85
CA GLY A 71 -3.69 3.87 7.43
C GLY A 71 -2.84 2.89 6.66
N LEU A 72 -1.71 2.44 7.22
CA LEU A 72 -0.92 1.33 6.69
C LEU A 72 -1.14 0.06 7.51
N THR A 73 -0.88 0.09 8.81
CA THR A 73 -1.13 -1.03 9.74
C THR A 73 -1.12 -0.54 11.18
N SER A 74 -1.92 -1.18 12.04
CA SER A 74 -1.83 -1.01 13.50
C SER A 74 -0.88 -2.03 14.16
N ARG A 75 -0.24 -2.90 13.37
CA ARG A 75 0.63 -3.99 13.84
C ARG A 75 2.07 -3.74 13.46
N SER A 76 2.91 -3.43 14.45
CA SER A 76 4.30 -3.04 14.21
C SER A 76 5.14 -4.20 13.67
N GLN A 77 4.83 -5.43 14.08
CA GLN A 77 5.49 -6.62 13.55
C GLN A 77 5.23 -6.80 12.05
N GLU A 78 4.02 -6.46 11.57
CA GLU A 78 3.67 -6.56 10.15
C GLU A 78 4.40 -5.49 9.32
N LEU A 79 4.52 -4.26 9.85
CA LEU A 79 5.33 -3.22 9.20
C LEU A 79 6.80 -3.63 9.11
N LYS A 80 7.36 -4.17 10.20
CA LYS A 80 8.74 -4.64 10.24
C LYS A 80 8.98 -5.75 9.19
N ARG A 81 8.11 -6.76 9.16
CA ARG A 81 8.17 -7.84 8.16
C ARG A 81 8.03 -7.33 6.73
N LEU A 82 7.15 -6.36 6.49
CA LEU A 82 6.99 -5.75 5.18
C LEU A 82 8.30 -5.11 4.70
N ILE A 83 9.01 -4.38 5.57
CA ILE A 83 10.28 -3.74 5.23
C ILE A 83 11.38 -4.80 5.05
N GLU A 84 11.47 -5.79 5.95
CA GLU A 84 12.48 -6.85 5.89
C GLU A 84 12.34 -7.73 4.64
N ASN A 85 11.11 -7.98 4.18
CA ASN A 85 10.84 -8.82 3.02
C ASN A 85 10.95 -8.06 1.68
N ASN A 86 11.11 -6.74 1.69
CA ASN A 86 11.14 -5.91 0.49
C ASN A 86 12.33 -4.95 0.55
N ASP A 87 13.50 -5.43 0.15
CA ASP A 87 14.78 -4.71 0.19
C ASP A 87 14.78 -3.42 -0.65
N LYS A 88 13.90 -3.34 -1.65
CA LYS A 88 13.70 -2.15 -2.49
C LYS A 88 12.98 -1.00 -1.78
N ILE A 89 12.36 -1.22 -0.63
CA ILE A 89 11.78 -0.11 0.16
C ILE A 89 12.92 0.67 0.80
N LYS A 90 13.14 1.90 0.33
CA LYS A 90 14.18 2.81 0.82
C LYS A 90 13.55 4.04 1.47
N LYS A 91 14.24 4.59 2.47
CA LYS A 91 13.91 5.88 3.04
C LYS A 91 14.18 6.97 2.01
N ASN A 92 13.23 7.87 1.83
CA ASN A 92 13.44 9.06 1.01
C ASN A 92 14.38 10.04 1.73
N TYR A 93 15.46 10.45 1.07
CA TYR A 93 16.38 11.49 1.53
C TYR A 93 16.19 12.73 0.66
N ASN A 94 14.99 13.31 0.68
CA ASN A 94 14.73 14.62 0.11
C ASN A 94 14.86 15.69 1.18
#